data_AF-A0A9P6WUI0-F1
#
_entry.id   AF-A0A9P6WUI0-F1
#
_cell.length_a   1.000
_cell.length_b   1.000
_cell.length_c   1.000
_cell.angle_alpha   90.00
_cell.angle_beta   90.00
_cell.angle_gamma   90.00
#
_symmetry.space_group_name_H-M   'P 1'
#
loop_
_entity.id
_entity.type
_entity.pdbx_description
1 polymer ?
#
loop_
_entity_poly.entity_id
_entity_poly.type
_entity_poly.pdbx_seq_one_letter_code
_entity_poly.pdbx_strand_id
1 'polypeptide(L)'
;MMSGFHAFFSIGGFLGAATMTVLLSAQLPPLASVLVGVGAMLLVMLLSASYWHRERMPHDTPMLAMPHGVVLFIGVLAFIAFLGEGAMLDWSAVFLAEVRQVPRDQAGAGFALFTLAMTAMRLFGDGIVERLGRTRTIVIGGITAAAGFGLATRGSSSGWCRSASPSRR
;
A
#
# COMPACT_ATOMS: atom_id res chain seq x y z
N MET A 1 8.86 5.11 22.41
CA MET A 1 9.50 5.67 21.20
C MET A 1 8.84 5.24 19.90
N MET A 2 8.55 3.94 19.66
CA MET A 2 8.01 3.45 18.37
C MET A 2 6.66 4.07 17.95
N SER A 3 5.69 4.23 18.87
CA SER A 3 4.36 4.80 18.58
C SER A 3 4.42 6.28 18.15
N GLY A 4 5.30 7.09 18.76
CA GLY A 4 5.49 8.49 18.36
C GLY A 4 6.06 8.64 16.94
N PHE A 5 7.06 7.82 16.58
CA PHE A 5 7.59 7.81 15.21
C PHE A 5 6.55 7.37 14.17
N HIS A 6 5.69 6.41 14.51
CA HIS A 6 4.57 6.00 13.63
C HIS A 6 3.49 7.07 13.50
N ALA A 7 3.19 7.82 14.56
CA ALA A 7 2.28 8.96 14.49
C ALA A 7 2.84 10.06 13.58
N PHE A 8 4.10 10.45 13.75
CA PHE A 8 4.73 11.47 12.89
C PHE A 8 4.89 11.01 11.44
N PHE A 9 5.19 9.73 11.19
CA PHE A 9 5.21 9.16 9.84
C PHE A 9 3.84 9.26 9.15
N SER A 10 2.76 8.94 9.88
CA SER A 10 1.39 9.03 9.35
C SER A 10 0.96 10.48 9.10
N ILE A 11 1.29 11.40 10.02
CA ILE A 11 1.03 12.83 9.86
C ILE A 11 1.77 13.39 8.65
N GLY A 12 3.05 13.02 8.48
CA GLY A 12 3.85 13.41 7.32
C GLY A 12 3.25 12.88 6.01
N GLY A 13 2.83 11.61 5.98
CA GLY A 13 2.15 11.02 4.82
C GLY A 13 0.84 11.73 4.46
N PHE A 14 0.02 12.05 5.46
CA PHE A 14 -1.22 12.82 5.27
C PHE A 14 -0.95 14.23 4.74
N LEU A 15 -0.04 14.98 5.36
CA LEU A 15 0.31 16.33 4.93
C LEU A 15 0.93 16.36 3.53
N GLY A 16 1.77 15.37 3.20
CA GLY A 16 2.36 15.23 1.86
C GLY A 16 1.28 14.99 0.80
N ALA A 17 0.38 14.04 1.04
CA ALA A 17 -0.74 13.76 0.15
C ALA A 17 -1.69 14.96 0.01
N ALA A 18 -2.05 15.61 1.12
CA ALA A 18 -2.91 16.80 1.12
C ALA A 18 -2.28 17.96 0.33
N THR A 19 -0.99 18.24 0.55
CA THR A 19 -0.26 19.29 -0.16
C THR A 19 -0.24 19.01 -1.67
N MET A 20 0.11 17.79 -2.08
CA MET A 20 0.14 17.42 -3.50
C MET A 20 -1.26 17.49 -4.13
N THR A 21 -2.29 17.08 -3.39
CA THR A 21 -3.69 17.16 -3.83
C THR A 21 -4.11 18.60 -4.06
N VAL A 22 -3.78 19.52 -3.15
CA VAL A 22 -4.07 20.96 -3.28
C VAL A 22 -3.33 21.55 -4.48
N LEU A 23 -2.04 21.25 -4.65
CA LEU A 23 -1.25 21.77 -5.78
C LEU A 23 -1.82 21.33 -7.13
N LEU A 24 -2.15 20.05 -7.28
CA LEU A 24 -2.75 19.53 -8.51
C LEU A 24 -4.19 20.04 -8.71
N SER A 25 -4.97 20.23 -7.63
CA SER A 25 -6.32 20.79 -7.70
C SER A 25 -6.33 22.26 -8.12
N ALA A 26 -5.25 23.01 -7.82
CA ALA A 26 -5.02 24.37 -8.30
C ALA A 26 -4.52 24.42 -9.76
N GLN A 27 -4.59 23.29 -10.49
CA GLN A 27 -4.13 23.13 -11.88
C GLN A 27 -2.66 23.53 -12.11
N LEU A 28 -1.82 23.41 -11.08
CA LEU A 28 -0.38 23.61 -11.27
C LEU A 28 0.20 22.52 -12.18
N PRO A 29 1.17 22.87 -13.05
CA PRO A 29 1.89 21.88 -13.83
C PRO A 29 2.46 20.77 -12.92
N PRO A 30 2.39 19.49 -13.31
CA PRO A 30 2.87 18.39 -12.48
C PRO A 30 4.32 18.55 -12.05
N LEU A 31 5.18 19.04 -12.95
CA LEU A 31 6.58 19.33 -12.67
C LEU A 31 6.74 20.38 -11.54
N ALA A 32 5.95 21.45 -11.58
CA ALA A 32 5.99 22.50 -10.57
C ALA A 32 5.52 21.98 -9.20
N SER A 33 4.47 21.16 -9.17
CA SER A 33 3.96 20.55 -7.94
C SER A 33 4.99 19.64 -7.27
N VAL A 34 5.72 18.85 -8.07
CA VAL A 34 6.83 18.01 -7.58
C VAL A 34 7.97 18.86 -7.03
N LEU A 35 8.38 19.92 -7.74
CA LEU A 35 9.45 20.81 -7.29
C LEU A 35 9.12 21.50 -5.96
N VAL A 36 7.87 21.94 -5.77
CA VAL A 36 7.40 22.50 -4.50
C VAL A 36 7.47 21.46 -3.39
N GLY A 37 7.03 20.22 -3.64
CA GLY A 37 7.12 19.13 -2.67
C GLY A 37 8.56 18.80 -2.26
N VAL A 38 9.46 18.69 -3.24
CA VAL A 38 10.90 18.45 -3.00
C VAL A 38 11.51 19.61 -2.21
N GLY A 39 11.21 20.86 -2.59
CA GLY A 39 11.68 22.05 -1.88
C GLY A 39 11.23 22.09 -0.42
N ALA A 40 9.95 21.80 -0.16
CA ALA A 40 9.43 21.71 1.20
C ALA A 40 10.11 20.62 2.02
N MET A 41 10.35 19.44 1.44
CA MET A 41 11.06 18.34 2.10
C MET A 41 12.50 18.71 2.43
N LEU A 42 13.22 19.33 1.50
CA LEU A 42 14.58 19.81 1.72
C LEU A 42 14.63 20.89 2.81
N LEU A 43 13.69 21.84 2.80
CA LEU A 43 13.59 22.88 3.81
C LEU A 43 13.38 22.28 5.21
N VAL A 44 12.46 21.33 5.37
CA VAL A 44 12.24 20.63 6.64
C VAL A 44 13.50 19.87 7.05
N MET A 45 14.23 19.25 6.12
CA MET A 45 15.50 18.57 6.39
C MET A 45 16.58 19.54 6.88
N LEU A 46 16.71 20.71 6.25
CA LEU A 46 17.64 21.76 6.65
C LEU A 46 17.31 22.33 8.03
N LEU A 47 16.04 22.61 8.31
CA LEU A 47 15.58 23.13 9.60
C LEU A 47 15.70 22.12 10.75
N SER A 48 15.57 20.82 10.44
CA SER A 48 15.68 19.73 11.43
C SER A 48 17.11 19.23 11.63
N ALA A 49 18.06 19.65 10.79
CA ALA A 49 19.45 19.16 10.81
C ALA A 49 20.16 19.41 12.15
N SER A 50 19.81 20.48 12.88
CA SER A 50 20.37 20.80 14.20
C SER A 50 19.94 19.83 15.31
N TYR A 51 18.80 19.16 15.13
CA TYR A 51 18.24 18.17 16.07
C TYR A 51 18.65 16.74 15.74
N TRP A 52 19.43 16.54 14.67
CA TRP A 52 19.86 15.22 14.29
C TRP A 52 20.85 14.66 15.32
N HIS A 53 20.56 13.48 15.85
CA HIS A 53 21.43 12.83 16.82
C HIS A 53 22.82 12.63 16.23
N ARG A 54 23.83 13.19 16.89
CA ARG A 54 25.26 12.97 16.59
C ARG A 54 25.80 11.70 17.24
N GLU A 55 24.93 10.71 17.50
CA GLU A 55 25.38 9.40 17.92
C GLU A 55 26.14 8.77 16.75
N ARG A 56 27.46 8.88 16.83
CA ARG A 56 28.36 8.11 15.98
C ARG A 56 28.23 6.66 16.40
N MET A 57 27.42 5.90 15.67
CA MET A 57 27.54 4.44 15.67
C MET A 57 29.02 4.09 15.47
N PRO A 58 29.59 3.12 16.21
CA PRO A 58 30.98 2.71 16.02
C PRO A 58 31.28 2.53 14.53
N HIS A 59 32.31 3.22 14.05
CA HIS A 59 32.66 3.36 12.63
C HIS A 59 33.08 2.06 11.92
N ASP A 60 32.99 0.92 12.60
CA ASP A 60 33.29 -0.41 12.03
C ASP A 60 32.08 -1.08 11.37
N THR A 61 30.95 -0.40 11.23
CA THR A 61 29.77 -0.94 10.53
C THR A 61 29.59 -0.21 9.19
N PRO A 62 29.54 -0.92 8.04
CA PRO A 62 29.38 -0.27 6.75
C PRO A 62 28.07 0.52 6.66
N MET A 63 28.15 1.79 6.23
CA MET A 63 26.99 2.70 6.05
C MET A 63 25.95 2.16 5.06
N LEU A 64 26.38 1.31 4.13
CA LEU A 64 25.55 0.51 3.24
C LEU A 64 25.76 -0.96 3.61
N ALA A 65 25.05 -1.41 4.64
CA ALA A 65 24.93 -2.84 4.89
C ALA A 65 24.04 -3.44 3.80
N MET A 66 24.63 -4.26 2.94
CA MET A 66 23.86 -5.00 1.94
C MET A 66 22.83 -5.86 2.70
N PRO A 67 21.53 -5.76 2.39
CA PRO A 67 20.50 -6.48 3.14
C PRO A 67 20.64 -7.99 2.87
N HIS A 68 21.11 -8.74 3.87
CA HIS A 68 21.28 -10.19 3.76
C HIS A 68 20.10 -10.95 4.43
N GLY A 69 19.67 -12.04 3.79
CA GLY A 69 18.73 -13.01 4.35
C GLY A 69 17.35 -12.45 4.68
N VAL A 70 17.05 -12.33 5.98
CA VAL A 70 15.71 -12.01 6.51
C VAL A 70 15.21 -10.63 6.07
N VAL A 71 16.10 -9.64 5.94
CA VAL A 71 15.70 -8.28 5.52
C VAL A 71 15.21 -8.27 4.08
N LEU A 72 15.91 -8.97 3.18
CA LEU A 72 15.49 -9.10 1.78
C LEU A 72 14.15 -9.86 1.69
N PHE A 73 13.98 -10.91 2.49
CA PHE A 73 12.73 -11.67 2.55
C PHE A 73 11.54 -10.81 3.01
N ILE A 74 11.72 -10.02 4.07
CA ILE A 74 10.69 -9.07 4.53
C ILE A 74 10.43 -8.00 3.47
N GLY A 75 11.47 -7.52 2.78
CA GLY A 75 11.33 -6.58 1.67
C GLY A 75 10.51 -7.13 0.51
N VAL A 76 10.76 -8.37 0.10
CA VAL A 76 9.99 -9.07 -0.94
C VAL A 76 8.54 -9.29 -0.49
N LEU A 77 8.31 -9.69 0.76
CA LEU A 77 6.96 -9.84 1.31
C LEU A 77 6.21 -8.50 1.30
N ALA A 78 6.85 -7.41 1.73
CA ALA A 78 6.28 -6.08 1.69
C ALA A 78 5.98 -5.64 0.26
N PHE A 79 6.90 -5.88 -0.68
CA PHE A 79 6.69 -5.58 -2.09
C PHE A 79 5.47 -6.32 -2.65
N ILE A 80 5.33 -7.62 -2.41
CA ILE A 80 4.18 -8.41 -2.86
C ILE A 80 2.88 -7.89 -2.23
N ALA A 81 2.90 -7.55 -0.93
CA ALA A 81 1.74 -7.02 -0.24
C ALA A 81 1.28 -5.68 -0.83
N PHE A 82 2.20 -4.74 -1.05
CA PHE A 82 1.90 -3.45 -1.67
C PHE A 82 1.47 -3.59 -3.13
N LEU A 83 2.05 -4.51 -3.87
CA LEU A 83 1.62 -4.81 -5.24
C LEU A 83 0.18 -5.32 -5.27
N GLY A 84 -0.19 -6.21 -4.34
CA GLY A 84 -1.56 -6.70 -4.19
C GLY A 84 -2.54 -5.62 -3.74
N GLU A 85 -2.13 -4.75 -2.83
CA GLU A 85 -2.92 -3.58 -2.39
C GLU A 85 -3.17 -2.62 -3.56
N GLY A 86 -2.14 -2.24 -4.30
CA GLY A 86 -2.28 -1.37 -5.49
C GLY A 86 -3.17 -1.99 -6.56
N ALA A 87 -3.00 -3.29 -6.85
CA ALA A 87 -3.87 -4.00 -7.77
C ALA A 87 -5.35 -3.97 -7.31
N MET A 88 -5.63 -4.11 -6.02
CA MET A 88 -7.00 -4.02 -5.51
C MET A 88 -7.57 -2.59 -5.60
N LEU A 89 -6.77 -1.56 -5.31
CA LEU A 89 -7.22 -0.17 -5.37
C LEU A 89 -7.58 0.26 -6.80
N ASP A 90 -6.76 -0.12 -7.77
CA ASP A 90 -6.92 0.34 -9.16
C ASP A 90 -7.84 -0.58 -9.99
N TRP A 91 -7.78 -1.90 -9.77
CA TRP A 91 -8.44 -2.87 -10.64
C TRP A 91 -9.69 -3.52 -10.08
N SER A 92 -10.03 -3.37 -8.78
CA SER A 92 -11.19 -4.06 -8.20
C SER A 92 -12.51 -3.68 -8.89
N ALA A 93 -12.76 -2.39 -9.13
CA ALA A 93 -13.97 -1.92 -9.79
C ALA A 93 -14.03 -2.35 -11.26
N VAL A 94 -12.90 -2.24 -11.98
CA VAL A 94 -12.79 -2.67 -13.39
C VAL A 94 -13.01 -4.18 -13.50
N PHE A 95 -12.41 -4.97 -12.61
CA PHE A 95 -12.59 -6.43 -12.58
C PHE A 95 -14.05 -6.82 -12.32
N LEU A 96 -14.73 -6.16 -11.38
CA LEU A 96 -16.15 -6.41 -11.11
C LEU A 96 -17.02 -6.06 -12.33
N ALA A 97 -16.79 -4.89 -12.94
CA ALA A 97 -17.58 -4.43 -14.08
C ALA A 97 -17.34 -5.25 -15.35
N GLU A 98 -16.08 -5.47 -15.71
CA GLU A 98 -15.70 -6.04 -17.01
C GLU A 98 -15.58 -7.57 -16.99
N VAL A 99 -15.03 -8.15 -15.92
CA VAL A 99 -14.82 -9.61 -15.84
C VAL A 99 -16.00 -10.31 -15.18
N ARG A 100 -16.55 -9.74 -14.10
CA ARG A 100 -17.68 -10.33 -13.36
C ARG A 100 -19.04 -9.83 -13.83
N GLN A 101 -19.08 -8.94 -14.83
CA GLN A 101 -20.30 -8.39 -15.44
C GLN A 101 -21.27 -7.81 -14.39
N VAL A 102 -20.72 -7.29 -13.29
CA VAL A 102 -21.51 -6.60 -12.25
C VAL A 102 -21.96 -5.25 -12.84
N PRO A 103 -23.22 -4.84 -12.61
CA PRO A 103 -23.71 -3.51 -12.96
C PRO A 103 -22.74 -2.40 -12.52
N ARG A 104 -22.49 -1.41 -13.39
CA ARG A 104 -21.47 -0.36 -13.17
C ARG A 104 -21.72 0.50 -11.93
N ASP A 105 -22.98 0.65 -11.54
CA ASP A 105 -23.44 1.28 -10.30
C ASP A 105 -22.99 0.52 -9.04
N GLN A 106 -22.76 -0.80 -9.14
CA GLN A 106 -22.32 -1.65 -8.04
C GLN A 106 -20.85 -2.06 -8.14
N ALA A 107 -20.17 -1.77 -9.26
CA ALA A 107 -18.77 -2.11 -9.46
C ALA A 107 -17.84 -1.50 -8.39
N GLY A 108 -18.20 -0.33 -7.84
CA GLY A 108 -17.48 0.32 -6.73
C GLY A 108 -17.56 -0.42 -5.40
N ALA A 109 -18.46 -1.41 -5.25
CA ALA A 109 -18.60 -2.19 -4.02
C ALA A 109 -17.33 -2.97 -3.67
N GLY A 110 -16.56 -3.44 -4.67
CA GLY A 110 -15.30 -4.14 -4.45
C GLY A 110 -14.26 -3.25 -3.75
N PHE A 111 -14.11 -2.02 -4.22
CA PHE A 111 -13.25 -1.02 -3.60
C PHE A 111 -13.73 -0.62 -2.20
N ALA A 112 -15.06 -0.44 -2.03
CA ALA A 112 -15.64 -0.07 -0.74
C ALA A 112 -15.42 -1.16 0.33
N LEU A 113 -15.67 -2.44 0.01
CA LEU A 113 -15.40 -3.56 0.91
C LEU A 113 -13.91 -3.70 1.23
N PHE A 114 -13.03 -3.52 0.24
CA PHE A 114 -11.59 -3.55 0.46
C PHE A 114 -11.13 -2.46 1.43
N THR A 115 -11.60 -1.23 1.22
CA THR A 115 -11.27 -0.09 2.08
C THR A 115 -11.80 -0.29 3.50
N LEU A 116 -13.03 -0.79 3.66
CA LEU A 116 -13.60 -1.12 4.97
C LEU A 116 -12.78 -2.21 5.68
N ALA A 117 -12.39 -3.26 4.98
CA ALA A 117 -11.56 -4.32 5.54
C ALA A 117 -10.18 -3.78 5.96
N MET A 118 -9.55 -2.93 5.16
CA MET A 118 -8.31 -2.25 5.53
C MET A 118 -8.47 -1.37 6.77
N THR A 119 -9.53 -0.58 6.85
CA THR A 119 -9.79 0.27 8.03
C THR A 119 -10.01 -0.58 9.27
N ALA A 120 -10.78 -1.65 9.20
CA ALA A 120 -10.96 -2.58 10.31
C ALA A 120 -9.64 -3.21 10.74
N MET A 121 -8.83 -3.71 9.79
CA MET A 121 -7.52 -4.29 10.10
C MET A 121 -6.55 -3.28 10.71
N ARG A 122 -6.63 -1.99 10.36
CA ARG A 122 -5.82 -0.94 11.00
C ARG A 122 -6.26 -0.65 12.44
N LEU A 123 -7.56 -0.72 12.73
CA LEU A 123 -8.08 -0.47 14.08
C LEU A 123 -7.84 -1.64 15.04
N PHE A 124 -7.97 -2.88 14.55
CA PHE A 124 -7.85 -4.08 15.39
C PHE A 124 -6.49 -4.77 15.25
N GLY A 125 -5.66 -4.37 14.28
CA GLY A 125 -4.40 -5.02 13.94
C GLY A 125 -3.43 -5.08 15.10
N ASP A 126 -3.29 -4.00 15.87
CA ASP A 126 -2.38 -3.96 17.01
C ASP A 126 -2.79 -4.97 18.09
N GLY A 127 -4.09 -5.06 18.40
CA GLY A 127 -4.61 -6.05 19.35
C GLY A 127 -4.50 -7.50 18.85
N ILE A 128 -4.59 -7.71 17.53
CA ILE A 128 -4.34 -9.01 16.90
C ILE A 128 -2.87 -9.39 17.04
N VAL A 129 -1.95 -8.48 16.72
CA VAL A 129 -0.50 -8.71 16.83
C VAL A 129 -0.08 -8.97 18.27
N GLU A 130 -0.66 -8.25 19.22
CA GLU A 130 -0.38 -8.41 20.66
C GLU A 130 -0.85 -9.78 21.18
N ARG A 131 -2.00 -10.28 20.71
CA ARG A 131 -2.57 -11.58 21.14
C ARG A 131 -1.99 -12.79 20.40
N LEU A 132 -1.76 -12.69 19.10
CA LEU A 132 -1.32 -13.81 18.24
C LEU A 132 0.21 -13.84 18.03
N GLY A 133 0.88 -12.72 18.28
CA GLY A 133 2.31 -12.56 18.00
C GLY A 133 2.58 -12.16 16.55
N ARG A 134 3.71 -11.48 16.33
CA ARG A 134 4.09 -10.87 15.05
C ARG A 134 4.19 -11.89 13.90
N THR A 135 4.84 -13.02 14.13
CA THR A 135 5.06 -14.05 13.09
C THR A 135 3.75 -14.70 12.66
N ARG A 136 2.89 -15.09 13.59
CA ARG A 136 1.59 -15.72 13.27
C ARG A 136 0.67 -14.77 12.54
N THR A 137 0.66 -13.49 12.92
CA THR A 137 -0.15 -12.47 12.24
C THR A 137 0.24 -12.33 10.77
N ILE A 138 1.54 -12.32 10.46
CA ILE A 138 2.03 -12.27 9.08
C ILE A 138 1.62 -13.52 8.30
N VAL A 139 1.79 -14.71 8.87
CA VAL A 139 1.44 -15.97 8.19
C VAL A 139 -0.07 -16.08 7.94
N ILE A 140 -0.89 -15.80 8.95
CA ILE A 140 -2.35 -15.87 8.84
C ILE A 140 -2.85 -14.83 7.83
N GLY A 141 -2.31 -13.61 7.88
CA GLY A 141 -2.63 -12.56 6.90
C GLY A 141 -2.27 -12.98 5.47
N GLY A 142 -1.07 -13.54 5.27
CA GLY A 142 -0.63 -14.04 3.98
C GLY A 142 -1.50 -15.18 3.44
N ILE A 143 -1.85 -16.16 4.28
CA ILE A 143 -2.74 -17.27 3.90
C ILE A 143 -4.13 -16.72 3.52
N THR A 144 -4.65 -15.77 4.30
CA THR A 144 -5.96 -15.15 4.05
C THR A 144 -5.96 -14.41 2.71
N ALA A 145 -4.91 -13.64 2.43
CA ALA A 145 -4.74 -12.96 1.14
C ALA A 145 -4.67 -13.96 -0.02
N ALA A 146 -3.82 -15.00 0.09
CA ALA A 146 -3.68 -16.02 -0.93
C ALA A 146 -5.00 -16.78 -1.20
N ALA A 147 -5.75 -17.10 -0.13
CA ALA A 147 -7.07 -17.71 -0.24
C ALA A 147 -8.07 -16.77 -0.94
N GLY A 148 -8.08 -15.48 -0.57
CA GLY A 148 -8.94 -14.47 -1.21
C GLY A 148 -8.69 -14.34 -2.71
N PHE A 149 -7.42 -14.22 -3.12
CA PHE A 149 -7.04 -14.22 -4.54
C PHE A 149 -7.41 -15.53 -5.26
N GLY A 150 -7.19 -16.68 -4.60
CA GLY A 150 -7.56 -17.98 -5.14
C GLY A 150 -9.08 -18.16 -5.32
N LEU A 151 -9.90 -17.55 -4.48
CA LEU A 151 -11.36 -17.55 -4.63
C LEU A 151 -11.82 -16.60 -5.73
N ALA A 152 -11.23 -15.40 -5.80
CA ALA A 152 -11.55 -14.40 -6.81
C ALA A 152 -11.31 -14.93 -8.23
N THR A 153 -10.22 -15.67 -8.43
CA THR A 153 -9.82 -16.22 -9.73
C THR A 153 -10.61 -17.45 -10.17
N ARG A 154 -10.97 -18.36 -9.24
CA ARG A 154 -11.74 -19.57 -9.60
C ARG A 154 -13.09 -19.29 -10.23
N GLY A 155 -13.76 -18.20 -9.83
CA GLY A 155 -15.04 -17.77 -10.42
C GLY A 155 -14.97 -17.26 -11.86
N SER A 156 -13.77 -17.03 -12.42
CA SER A 156 -13.58 -16.54 -13.79
C SER A 156 -13.73 -17.64 -14.85
N SER A 157 -13.43 -18.90 -14.49
CA SER A 157 -13.27 -20.01 -15.44
C SER A 157 -14.54 -20.40 -16.22
N SER A 158 -15.74 -20.05 -15.75
CA SER A 158 -17.00 -20.48 -16.37
C SER A 158 -17.63 -19.49 -17.35
N GLY A 159 -17.21 -18.22 -17.37
CA GLY A 159 -17.78 -17.15 -18.20
C GLY A 159 -16.92 -16.74 -19.39
N TRP A 160 -15.60 -16.62 -19.18
CA TRP A 160 -14.65 -16.16 -20.22
C TRP A 160 -14.52 -17.11 -21.41
N CYS A 161 -14.63 -18.42 -21.18
CA CYS A 161 -14.59 -19.43 -22.24
C CYS A 161 -15.84 -19.44 -23.14
N ARG A 162 -16.94 -18.76 -22.73
CA ARG A 162 -18.17 -18.66 -23.54
C ARG A 162 -18.25 -17.39 -24.38
N SER A 163 -17.59 -16.29 -24.00
CA SER A 163 -17.55 -15.06 -24.79
C SER A 163 -16.44 -15.06 -25.85
N ALA A 164 -15.44 -15.93 -25.70
CA ALA A 164 -14.32 -16.05 -26.64
C ALA A 164 -14.58 -16.97 -27.84
N SER A 165 -15.83 -17.41 -28.11
CA SER A 165 -16.18 -17.96 -29.42
C SER A 165 -16.49 -16.80 -30.36
N PRO A 166 -15.63 -16.47 -31.34
CA PRO A 166 -16.02 -15.53 -32.38
C PRO A 166 -17.16 -16.19 -33.13
N SER A 167 -18.33 -15.55 -33.15
CA SER A 167 -19.40 -15.90 -34.07
C SER A 167 -18.84 -15.78 -35.49
N ARG A 168 -18.39 -16.91 -36.06
CA ARG A 168 -18.31 -17.07 -37.50
C ARG A 168 -19.75 -17.02 -38.01
N ARG A 169 -20.15 -15.85 -38.52
CA ARG A 169 -20.98 -15.64 -39.72
C ARG A 169 -21.30 -14.16 -39.85
#